data_AF-A0A370LRZ5-F1
#
_entry.id   AF-A0A370LRZ5-F1
#
_cell.length_a   1.000
_cell.length_b   1.000
_cell.length_c   1.000
_cell.angle_alpha   90.00
_cell.angle_beta   90.00
_cell.angle_gamma   90.00
#
_symmetry.space_group_name_H-M   'P 1'
#
loop_
_entity.id
_entity.type
_entity.pdbx_description
1 polymer ?
#
loop_
_entity_poly.entity_id
_entity_poly.type
_entity_poly.pdbx_seq_one_letter_code
_entity_poly.pdbx_strand_id
1 'polypeptide(L)'
;MGYYDDERVQAGMRSKPRIKNEKICVTVEDENGYEIDLEIPIKWEVCPTCQGRGYHVSPGIDSHGLTAEDFASDPDFAEDYFGGKYDQTCNECDGQRVVPVADELLLPQRLLMLYHAHLDAQDRYVQQRAHELKYGY
;
A
#
# COMPACT_ATOMS: atom_id res chain seq x y z
N MET A 1 -8.01 -13.13 12.68
CA MET A 1 -7.43 -12.36 11.57
C MET A 1 -7.03 -13.37 10.52
N GLY A 2 -7.66 -13.35 9.35
CA GLY A 2 -7.36 -14.28 8.27
C GLY A 2 -6.24 -13.76 7.37
N TYR A 3 -5.75 -14.60 6.46
CA TYR A 3 -4.72 -14.26 5.48
C TYR A 3 -5.03 -12.96 4.70
N TYR A 4 -6.30 -12.73 4.37
CA TYR A 4 -6.76 -11.56 3.61
C TYR A 4 -6.83 -10.26 4.43
N ASP A 5 -6.73 -10.35 5.76
CA ASP A 5 -6.70 -9.18 6.66
C ASP A 5 -5.27 -8.63 6.87
N ASP A 6 -4.24 -9.33 6.38
CA ASP A 6 -2.85 -8.91 6.53
C ASP A 6 -2.50 -7.73 5.62
N GLU A 7 -1.88 -6.70 6.18
CA GLU A 7 -1.52 -5.46 5.49
C GLU A 7 -0.65 -5.70 4.25
N ARG A 8 0.21 -6.73 4.26
CA ARG A 8 1.09 -7.09 3.15
C ARG A 8 0.32 -7.75 2.01
N VAL A 9 -0.77 -8.47 2.32
CA VAL A 9 -1.69 -9.01 1.31
C VAL A 9 -2.55 -7.90 0.72
N GLN A 10 -3.11 -7.05 1.58
CA GLN A 10 -3.95 -5.93 1.16
C GLN A 10 -3.20 -4.92 0.29
N ALA A 11 -1.90 -4.71 0.54
CA ALA A 11 -1.08 -3.80 -0.26
C ALA A 11 -1.01 -4.20 -1.75
N GLY A 12 -1.04 -5.51 -2.06
CA GLY A 12 -1.12 -5.99 -3.44
C GLY A 12 -2.47 -5.81 -4.12
N MET A 13 -3.53 -5.63 -3.32
CA MET A 13 -4.90 -5.42 -3.81
C MET A 13 -5.21 -3.94 -4.05
N ARG A 14 -4.34 -3.02 -3.59
CA ARG A 14 -4.51 -1.58 -3.83
C ARG A 14 -4.40 -1.28 -5.32
N SER A 15 -5.27 -0.41 -5.80
CA SER A 15 -5.18 0.13 -7.16
C SER A 15 -3.86 0.85 -7.35
N LYS A 16 -2.96 0.28 -8.16
CA LYS A 16 -1.68 0.91 -8.47
C LYS A 16 -1.92 2.17 -9.30
N PRO A 17 -1.29 3.31 -8.97
CA PRO A 17 -1.48 4.53 -9.74
C PRO A 17 -0.99 4.33 -11.18
N ARG A 18 -1.69 4.95 -12.13
CA ARG A 18 -1.24 4.98 -13.52
C ARG A 18 -0.09 5.96 -13.63
N ILE A 19 1.13 5.44 -13.79
CA ILE A 19 2.34 6.24 -13.96
C ILE A 19 2.61 6.42 -15.46
N LYS A 20 2.75 7.66 -15.91
CA LYS A 20 3.20 8.00 -17.27
C LYS A 20 4.22 9.12 -17.17
N ASN A 21 5.41 8.92 -17.75
CA ASN A 21 6.50 9.90 -17.74
C ASN A 21 6.80 10.47 -16.33
N GLU A 22 6.90 9.60 -15.32
CA GLU A 22 7.16 10.00 -13.92
C GLU A 22 6.09 10.92 -13.32
N LYS A 23 4.86 10.81 -13.82
CA LYS A 23 3.68 11.49 -13.27
C LYS A 23 2.56 10.50 -13.00
N ILE A 24 1.82 10.72 -11.93
CA ILE A 24 0.56 10.03 -11.63
C ILE A 24 -0.55 10.82 -12.31
N CYS A 25 -1.39 10.12 -13.08
CA CYS A 25 -2.61 10.69 -13.61
C CYS A 25 -3.78 10.40 -12.66
N VAL A 26 -4.41 11.45 -12.14
CA VAL A 26 -5.62 11.36 -11.31
C VAL A 26 -6.73 12.14 -11.98
N THR A 27 -7.88 11.49 -12.19
CA THR A 27 -9.08 12.16 -12.70
C THR A 27 -9.88 12.68 -11.52
N VAL A 28 -10.12 14.00 -11.47
CA VAL A 28 -10.90 14.66 -10.41
C VAL A 28 -12.05 15.46 -11.01
N GLU A 29 -13.10 15.68 -10.24
CA GLU A 29 -14.20 16.55 -10.64
C GLU A 29 -13.94 17.98 -10.11
N ASP A 30 -14.01 18.99 -10.99
CA ASP A 30 -13.92 20.41 -10.62
C ASP A 30 -15.26 20.95 -10.10
N GLU A 31 -15.30 22.19 -9.59
CA GLU A 31 -16.48 22.82 -8.97
C GLU A 31 -17.72 22.86 -9.88
N ASN A 32 -17.52 22.72 -11.20
CA ASN A 32 -18.57 22.74 -12.21
C ASN A 32 -19.05 21.33 -12.64
N GLY A 33 -18.54 20.26 -12.02
CA GLY A 33 -18.90 18.89 -12.38
C GLY A 33 -18.16 18.35 -13.63
N TYR A 34 -17.06 18.99 -14.04
CA TYR A 34 -16.24 18.51 -15.15
C TYR A 34 -15.10 17.63 -14.65
N GLU A 35 -14.90 16.47 -15.29
CA GLU A 35 -13.75 15.62 -15.06
C GLU A 35 -12.49 16.26 -15.66
N ILE A 36 -11.46 16.47 -14.84
CA ILE A 36 -10.16 16.99 -15.22
C ILE A 36 -9.10 15.96 -14.86
N ASP A 37 -8.26 15.60 -15.83
CA ASP A 37 -7.07 14.78 -15.59
C ASP A 37 -5.93 15.66 -15.05
N LEU A 38 -5.50 15.36 -13.83
CA LEU A 38 -4.35 15.98 -13.18
C LEU A 38 -3.10 15.12 -13.38
N GLU A 39 -2.06 15.73 -13.93
CA GLU A 39 -0.73 15.13 -14.00
C GLU A 39 0.11 15.58 -12.80
N ILE A 40 0.31 14.69 -11.84
CA ILE A 40 0.99 14.95 -10.57
C ILE A 40 2.42 14.41 -10.68
N PRO A 41 3.48 15.21 -10.51
CA PRO A 41 4.85 14.71 -10.48
C PRO A 41 5.04 13.71 -9.34
N ILE A 42 5.88 12.69 -9.53
CA ILE A 42 6.18 11.70 -8.50
C ILE A 42 7.57 11.88 -7.91
N LYS A 43 7.69 11.46 -6.66
CA LYS A 43 8.95 11.07 -6.02
C LYS A 43 8.89 9.58 -5.67
N TRP A 44 10.05 8.95 -5.59
CA TRP A 44 10.16 7.56 -5.15
C TRP A 44 10.44 7.53 -3.65
N GLU A 45 9.58 6.88 -2.89
CA GLU A 45 9.79 6.68 -1.45
C GLU A 45 10.00 5.20 -1.14
N VAL A 46 10.71 4.92 -0.06
CA VAL A 46 10.94 3.55 0.41
C VAL A 46 9.59 2.89 0.66
N CYS A 47 9.39 1.69 0.13
CA CYS A 47 8.13 0.96 0.26
C CYS A 47 7.80 0.75 1.75
N PRO A 48 6.66 1.27 2.26
CA PRO A 48 6.29 1.14 3.66
C PRO A 48 6.04 -0.31 4.07
N THR A 49 5.52 -1.17 3.17
CA THR A 49 5.23 -2.58 3.48
C THR A 49 6.48 -3.41 3.72
N CYS A 50 7.46 -3.36 2.82
CA CYS A 50 8.69 -4.16 2.95
C CYS A 50 9.85 -3.41 3.63
N GLN A 51 9.69 -2.11 3.88
CA GLN A 51 10.70 -1.22 4.45
C GLN A 51 12.01 -1.25 3.66
N GLY A 52 11.90 -1.30 2.33
CA GLY A 52 13.06 -1.32 1.43
C GLY A 52 13.73 -2.68 1.22
N ARG A 53 13.22 -3.76 1.82
CA ARG A 53 13.75 -5.13 1.59
C ARG A 53 13.42 -5.64 0.18
N GLY A 54 12.23 -5.31 -0.34
CA GLY A 54 11.70 -5.80 -1.61
C GLY A 54 11.01 -7.17 -1.49
N TYR A 55 11.08 -7.79 -0.32
CA TYR A 55 10.41 -9.03 0.01
C TYR A 55 9.86 -8.95 1.43
N HIS A 56 8.94 -9.84 1.73
CA HIS A 56 8.48 -10.09 3.09
C HIS A 56 8.15 -11.56 3.25
N VAL A 57 8.24 -12.06 4.48
CA VAL A 57 7.78 -13.40 4.81
C VAL A 57 6.30 -13.52 4.43
N SER A 58 5.92 -14.69 3.92
CA SER A 58 4.55 -15.01 3.61
C SER A 58 3.65 -14.82 4.83
N PRO A 59 2.57 -14.01 4.73
CA PRO A 59 1.57 -13.87 5.77
C PRO A 59 0.95 -15.21 6.16
N GLY A 60 0.89 -16.19 5.25
CA GLY A 60 0.41 -17.54 5.58
C GLY A 60 1.30 -18.32 6.54
N ILE A 61 2.54 -17.88 6.74
CA ILE A 61 3.53 -18.48 7.66
C ILE A 61 3.65 -17.61 8.92
N ASP A 62 3.80 -16.29 8.75
CA ASP A 62 3.91 -15.34 9.85
C ASP A 62 2.71 -14.37 9.82
N SER A 63 1.53 -14.84 10.25
CA SER A 63 0.29 -14.05 10.41
C SER A 63 0.29 -13.29 11.76
N HIS A 64 1.27 -12.41 11.98
CA HIS A 64 1.51 -11.64 13.22
C HIS A 64 2.46 -12.25 14.26
N GLY A 65 3.56 -12.86 13.80
CA GLY A 65 4.71 -13.15 14.65
C GLY A 65 4.74 -14.58 15.19
N LEU A 66 5.70 -15.34 14.69
CA LEU A 66 6.19 -16.55 15.35
C LEU A 66 6.97 -16.17 16.62
N THR A 67 6.76 -16.92 17.70
CA THR A 67 7.44 -16.64 18.97
C THR A 67 8.81 -17.33 19.04
N ALA A 68 9.66 -16.90 19.95
CA ALA A 68 10.94 -17.57 20.19
C ALA A 68 10.76 -19.06 20.59
N GLU A 69 9.62 -19.42 21.17
CA GLU A 69 9.30 -20.79 21.55
C GLU A 69 8.96 -21.67 20.34
N ASP A 70 8.31 -21.11 19.31
CA ASP A 70 8.06 -21.80 18.03
C ASP A 70 9.39 -22.21 17.35
N PHE A 71 10.38 -21.32 17.37
CA PHE A 71 11.72 -21.58 16.82
C PHE A 71 12.56 -22.52 17.69
N ALA A 72 12.34 -22.54 19.01
CA ALA A 72 13.05 -23.44 19.92
C ALA A 72 12.57 -24.88 19.82
N SER A 73 11.29 -25.08 19.47
CA SER A 73 10.69 -26.41 19.32
C SER A 73 11.00 -27.07 17.97
N ASP A 74 11.35 -26.28 16.95
CA ASP A 74 11.70 -26.77 15.61
C ASP A 74 12.89 -25.97 15.04
N PRO A 75 14.13 -26.45 15.27
CA PRO A 75 15.34 -25.76 14.81
C PRO A 75 15.49 -25.75 13.29
N ASP A 76 15.04 -26.80 12.59
CA ASP A 76 15.03 -26.86 11.12
C ASP A 76 14.08 -25.79 10.54
N PHE A 77 12.90 -25.60 11.15
CA PHE A 77 11.98 -24.52 10.78
C PHE A 77 12.59 -23.13 11.00
N ALA A 78 13.33 -22.93 12.09
CA ALA A 78 14.03 -21.68 12.34
C ALA A 78 15.08 -21.40 11.25
N GLU A 79 15.88 -22.39 10.86
CA GLU A 79 16.87 -22.25 9.79
C GLU A 79 16.21 -21.91 8.45
N ASP A 80 15.13 -22.60 8.07
CA ASP A 80 14.36 -22.31 6.85
C ASP A 80 13.72 -20.91 6.88
N TYR A 81 13.25 -20.47 8.04
CA TYR A 81 12.63 -19.16 8.25
C TYR A 81 13.65 -18.02 8.11
N PHE A 82 14.76 -18.08 8.86
CA PHE A 82 15.81 -17.07 8.76
C PHE A 82 16.59 -17.16 7.43
N GLY A 83 16.60 -18.33 6.79
CA GLY A 83 17.15 -18.56 5.46
C GLY A 83 16.30 -17.99 4.32
N GLY A 84 15.11 -17.46 4.60
CA GLY A 84 14.26 -16.79 3.63
C GLY A 84 13.46 -17.73 2.72
N LYS A 85 13.31 -19.02 3.09
CA LYS A 85 12.54 -20.00 2.31
C LYS A 85 11.07 -19.62 2.13
N TYR A 86 10.54 -18.85 3.07
CA TYR A 86 9.16 -18.36 3.09
C TYR A 86 9.04 -16.90 2.64
N ASP A 87 10.13 -16.28 2.20
CA ASP A 87 10.09 -14.93 1.66
C ASP A 87 9.38 -14.94 0.30
N GLN A 88 8.48 -13.98 0.13
CA GLN A 88 7.85 -13.70 -1.15
C GLN A 88 8.13 -12.26 -1.55
N THR A 89 8.10 -12.04 -2.87
CA THR A 89 8.20 -10.69 -3.45
C THR A 89 7.15 -9.79 -2.80
N CYS A 90 7.55 -8.58 -2.43
CA CYS A 90 6.63 -7.65 -1.81
C CYS A 90 5.47 -7.32 -2.76
N ASN A 91 4.24 -7.53 -2.30
CA ASN A 91 3.04 -7.30 -3.11
C ASN A 91 2.80 -5.82 -3.45
N GLU A 92 3.35 -4.90 -2.65
CA GLU A 92 3.17 -3.45 -2.85
C GLU A 92 4.10 -2.93 -3.95
N CYS A 93 5.41 -3.16 -3.80
CA CYS A 93 6.43 -2.61 -4.70
C CYS A 93 6.88 -3.58 -5.79
N ASP A 94 6.35 -4.81 -5.83
CA ASP A 94 6.78 -5.89 -6.73
C ASP A 94 8.30 -6.13 -6.71
N GLY A 95 8.93 -6.01 -5.53
CA GLY A 95 10.38 -6.15 -5.37
C GLY A 95 11.21 -4.92 -5.72
N GLN A 96 10.61 -3.81 -6.16
CA GLN A 96 11.33 -2.57 -6.49
C GLN A 96 11.90 -1.82 -5.29
N ARG A 97 11.50 -2.17 -4.05
CA ARG A 97 11.90 -1.55 -2.78
C ARG A 97 11.41 -0.11 -2.58
N VAL A 98 10.85 0.49 -3.61
CA VAL A 98 10.28 1.84 -3.61
C VAL A 98 8.87 1.84 -4.20
N VAL A 99 8.08 2.83 -3.79
CA VAL A 99 6.74 3.10 -4.33
C VAL A 99 6.68 4.55 -4.83
N PRO A 100 5.92 4.81 -5.91
CA PRO A 100 5.70 6.15 -6.42
C PRO A 100 4.74 6.90 -5.48
N VAL A 101 5.13 8.09 -5.03
CA VAL A 101 4.30 8.97 -4.21
C VAL A 101 4.21 10.33 -4.89
N ALA A 102 3.07 11.02 -4.74
CA ALA A 102 2.91 12.38 -5.23
C ALA A 102 3.99 13.30 -4.64
N ASP A 103 4.67 14.05 -5.50
CA ASP A 103 5.62 15.09 -5.09
C ASP A 103 4.89 16.43 -4.92
N GLU A 104 4.23 16.58 -3.77
CA GLU A 104 3.41 17.74 -3.41
C GLU A 104 4.13 19.08 -3.53
N LEU A 105 5.46 19.10 -3.39
CA LEU A 105 6.27 20.32 -3.45
C LEU A 105 6.34 20.91 -4.86
N LEU A 106 6.13 20.09 -5.88
CA LEU A 106 6.16 20.49 -7.28
C LEU A 106 4.76 20.84 -7.83
N LEU A 107 3.68 20.63 -7.05
CA LEU A 107 2.33 20.96 -7.49
C LEU A 107 2.00 22.45 -7.28
N PRO A 108 1.36 23.10 -8.26
CA PRO A 108 0.71 24.38 -8.04
C PRO A 108 -0.35 24.26 -6.93
N GLN A 109 -0.47 25.30 -6.08
CA GLN A 109 -1.40 25.33 -4.93
C GLN A 109 -2.83 24.92 -5.30
N ARG A 110 -3.35 25.35 -6.47
CA ARG A 110 -4.69 24.98 -6.93
C ARG A 110 -4.84 23.47 -7.12
N LEU A 111 -3.84 22.82 -7.74
CA LEU A 111 -3.88 21.39 -8.00
C LEU A 111 -3.68 20.58 -6.71
N LEU A 112 -2.84 21.07 -5.79
CA LEU A 112 -2.68 20.47 -4.48
C LEU A 112 -3.99 20.45 -3.69
N MET A 113 -4.77 21.54 -3.74
CA MET A 113 -6.10 21.60 -3.10
C MET A 113 -7.07 20.58 -3.70
N LEU A 114 -7.12 20.45 -5.03
CA LEU A 114 -7.97 19.46 -5.70
C LEU A 114 -7.54 18.03 -5.34
N TYR A 115 -6.24 17.77 -5.33
CA TYR A 115 -5.69 16.47 -4.96
C TYR A 115 -6.03 16.10 -3.52
N HIS A 116 -5.83 17.00 -2.56
CA HIS A 116 -6.21 16.76 -1.16
C HIS A 116 -7.71 16.59 -1.00
N ALA A 117 -8.53 17.37 -1.68
CA ALA A 117 -9.98 17.20 -1.65
C ALA A 117 -10.40 15.81 -2.16
N HIS A 118 -9.74 15.32 -3.20
CA HIS A 118 -9.95 13.96 -3.72
C HIS A 118 -9.54 12.88 -2.72
N LEU A 119 -8.38 13.01 -2.08
CA LEU A 119 -7.93 12.07 -1.03
C LEU A 119 -8.88 12.05 0.16
N ASP A 120 -9.33 13.22 0.63
CA ASP A 120 -10.24 13.34 1.76
C ASP A 120 -11.61 12.72 1.44
N ALA A 121 -12.11 12.89 0.21
CA ALA A 121 -13.33 12.25 -0.26
C ALA A 121 -13.20 10.72 -0.30
N GLN A 122 -12.06 10.19 -0.76
CA GLN A 122 -11.79 8.75 -0.74
C GLN A 122 -11.72 8.21 0.69
N ASP A 123 -11.04 8.90 1.60
CA ASP A 123 -10.91 8.47 2.99
C ASP A 123 -12.28 8.43 3.69
N ARG A 124 -13.10 9.48 3.53
CA ARG A 124 -14.48 9.50 4.06
C ARG A 124 -15.31 8.34 3.54
N TYR A 125 -15.21 8.04 2.25
CA TYR A 125 -15.90 6.91 1.64
C TYR A 125 -15.46 5.58 2.27
N VAL A 126 -14.14 5.37 2.41
CA VAL A 126 -13.58 4.16 3.03
C VAL A 126 -14.00 4.05 4.50
N GLN A 127 -13.97 5.14 5.27
CA GLN A 127 -14.41 5.17 6.66
C GLN A 127 -15.90 4.85 6.79
N GLN A 128 -16.75 5.42 5.94
CA GLN A 128 -18.19 5.12 5.91
C GLN A 128 -18.42 3.64 5.61
N ARG A 129 -17.78 3.11 4.57
CA ARG A 129 -17.88 1.69 4.17
C ARG A 129 -17.39 0.75 5.27
N ALA A 130 -16.29 1.09 5.92
CA ALA A 130 -15.75 0.31 7.04
C ALA A 130 -16.70 0.31 8.24
N HIS A 131 -17.35 1.44 8.53
CA HIS A 131 -18.38 1.55 9.55
C HIS A 131 -19.61 0.70 9.20
N GLU A 132 -20.12 0.80 7.98
CA GLU A 132 -21.23 -0.03 7.48
C GLU A 132 -20.93 -1.52 7.60
N LEU A 133 -19.76 -1.98 7.14
CA LEU A 133 -19.33 -3.38 7.25
C LEU A 133 -19.18 -3.84 8.70
N LYS A 134 -18.70 -2.98 9.59
CA LYS A 134 -18.50 -3.30 11.01
C LYS A 134 -19.83 -3.45 11.76
N TYR A 135 -20.84 -2.65 11.41
CA TYR A 135 -22.13 -2.61 12.11
C TYR A 135 -23.29 -3.27 11.34
N GLY A 136 -23.06 -3.76 10.12
CA GLY A 136 -23.93 -4.68 9.40
C GLY A 136 -25.24 -4.09 8.87
N TYR A 137 -25.25 -2.80 8.49
CA TYR A 137 -26.38 -2.17 7.80
C TYR A 137 -26.07 -1.98 6.31
#